data_AF-A0A372RDC9-F1
#
_entry.id   AF-A0A372RDC9-F1
#
_cell.length_a   1.000
_cell.length_b   1.000
_cell.length_c   1.000
_cell.angle_alpha   90.00
_cell.angle_beta   90.00
_cell.angle_gamma   90.00
#
_symmetry.space_group_name_H-M   'P 1'
#
loop_
_entity.id
_entity.type
_entity.pdbx_description
1 polymer ?
#
loop_
_entity_poly.entity_id
_entity_poly.type
_entity_poly.pdbx_seq_one_letter_code
_entity_poly.pdbx_strand_id
1 'polypeptide(L)'
;MQGFPWYPAEVADPDKANITSAIRADKKEADTYLVHFFDERKLGKKNYNRSWKWVPANKVVLMGDEKTDLSKLRDRGMKSNMKREIPNAYEAAYKSRGLEPILLDQLAKPGIVPVRRNSRN
;
A
#
# COMPACT_ATOMS: atom_id res chain seq x y z
N MET A 1 -3.19 6.84 -9.97
CA MET A 1 -2.51 6.71 -11.28
C MET A 1 -3.48 6.05 -12.25
N GLN A 2 -3.70 6.60 -13.45
CA GLN A 2 -4.61 5.99 -14.41
C GLN A 2 -4.06 4.63 -14.86
N GLY A 3 -4.89 3.58 -14.82
CA GLY A 3 -4.51 2.24 -15.28
C GLY A 3 -3.68 1.40 -14.29
N PHE A 4 -3.45 1.88 -13.06
CA PHE A 4 -2.82 1.11 -11.99
C PHE A 4 -3.81 0.87 -10.85
N PRO A 5 -3.80 -0.32 -10.22
CA PRO A 5 -4.62 -0.58 -9.04
C PRO A 5 -4.18 0.29 -7.85
N TRP A 6 -5.03 0.34 -6.82
CA TRP A 6 -4.65 0.92 -5.54
C TRP A 6 -3.50 0.13 -4.92
N TYR A 7 -2.49 0.85 -4.43
CA TYR A 7 -1.26 0.25 -3.91
C TYR A 7 -0.88 0.88 -2.57
N PRO A 8 -0.51 0.09 -1.55
CA PRO A 8 -0.07 0.58 -0.24
C PRO A 8 1.13 1.51 -0.33
N ALA A 9 1.06 2.63 0.38
CA ALA A 9 2.16 3.59 0.45
C ALA A 9 2.21 4.26 1.81
N GLU A 10 3.40 4.70 2.19
CA GLU A 10 3.62 5.59 3.31
C GLU A 10 3.67 7.04 2.82
N VAL A 11 2.95 7.94 3.48
CA VAL A 11 3.09 9.38 3.24
C VAL A 11 4.35 9.86 3.94
N ALA A 12 5.21 10.57 3.22
CA ALA A 12 6.41 11.15 3.78
C ALA A 12 6.33 12.67 3.79
N ASP A 13 7.02 13.24 4.78
CA ASP A 13 7.33 14.65 4.80
C ASP A 13 8.43 14.94 3.74
N PRO A 14 8.16 15.83 2.77
CA PRO A 14 9.11 16.18 1.72
C PRO A 14 10.37 16.88 2.24
N ASP A 15 10.33 17.46 3.45
CA ASP A 15 11.45 18.20 4.02
C ASP A 15 12.42 17.31 4.81
N LYS A 16 12.13 16.01 4.92
CA LYS A 16 13.06 15.04 5.52
C LYS A 16 14.39 14.97 4.77
N ALA A 17 15.46 14.77 5.53
CA ALA A 17 16.84 14.77 5.03
C ALA A 17 17.13 13.71 3.95
N ASN A 18 16.39 12.60 3.93
CA ASN A 18 16.55 11.52 2.95
C ASN A 18 15.81 11.78 1.62
N ILE A 19 15.03 12.86 1.52
CA ILE A 19 14.36 13.27 0.28
C ILE A 19 15.31 14.16 -0.53
N THR A 20 15.62 13.73 -1.75
CA THR A 20 16.54 14.47 -2.64
C THR A 20 15.83 15.64 -3.31
N SER A 21 16.59 16.64 -3.76
CA SER A 21 16.05 17.78 -4.51
C SER A 21 15.33 17.35 -5.79
N ALA A 22 15.79 16.26 -6.43
CA ALA A 22 15.14 15.71 -7.62
C ALA A 22 13.72 15.18 -7.32
N ILE A 23 13.52 14.53 -6.16
CA ILE A 23 12.19 14.07 -5.74
C ILE A 23 11.29 15.26 -5.45
N ARG A 24 11.80 16.30 -4.77
CA ARG A 24 11.01 17.52 -4.49
C ARG A 24 10.59 18.25 -5.77
N ALA A 25 11.49 18.35 -6.74
CA ALA A 25 11.25 19.03 -8.01
C ALA A 25 10.24 18.32 -8.92
N ASP A 26 9.97 17.03 -8.71
CA ASP A 26 8.96 16.28 -9.47
C ASP A 26 7.51 16.66 -9.09
N LYS A 27 7.31 17.51 -8.07
CA LYS A 27 5.98 17.99 -7.68
C LYS A 27 5.38 18.88 -8.79
N LYS A 28 4.31 18.39 -9.43
CA LYS A 28 3.60 19.11 -10.51
C LYS A 28 2.35 19.84 -10.07
N GLU A 29 1.68 19.33 -9.04
CA GLU A 29 0.39 19.82 -8.58
C GLU A 29 0.50 20.29 -7.12
N ALA A 30 -0.23 21.36 -6.77
CA ALA A 30 -0.16 21.97 -5.43
C ALA A 30 -0.67 21.02 -4.33
N ASP A 31 -1.79 20.34 -4.59
CA ASP A 31 -2.49 19.46 -3.65
C ASP A 31 -2.11 17.99 -3.84
N THR A 32 -0.87 17.66 -3.45
CA THR A 32 -0.28 16.33 -3.58
C THR A 32 0.41 15.89 -2.30
N TYR A 33 0.40 14.59 -2.06
CA TYR A 33 1.22 13.94 -1.05
C TYR A 33 2.45 13.31 -1.71
N LEU A 34 3.60 13.46 -1.05
CA LEU A 34 4.75 12.63 -1.37
C LEU A 34 4.54 11.27 -0.72
N VAL A 35 4.44 10.23 -1.53
CA VAL A 35 4.23 8.87 -1.07
C VAL A 35 5.39 7.97 -1.46
N HIS A 36 5.51 6.91 -0.68
CA HIS A 36 6.56 5.93 -0.79
C HIS A 36 5.94 4.53 -0.75
N PHE A 37 5.91 3.83 -1.88
CA PHE A 37 5.18 2.57 -2.02
C PHE A 37 5.86 1.41 -1.27
N PHE A 38 5.06 0.46 -0.79
CA PHE A 38 5.54 -0.79 -0.20
C PHE A 38 5.83 -1.85 -1.28
N ASP A 39 6.63 -1.51 -2.30
CA ASP A 39 6.97 -2.42 -3.38
C ASP A 39 8.17 -3.32 -3.02
N GLU A 40 7.89 -4.57 -2.65
CA GLU A 40 8.96 -5.57 -2.49
C GLU A 40 9.52 -6.01 -3.85
N ARG A 41 10.61 -5.37 -4.29
CA ARG A 41 11.52 -6.03 -5.23
C ARG A 41 12.58 -6.78 -4.43
N LYS A 42 12.49 -8.12 -4.46
CA LYS A 42 13.40 -9.04 -3.77
C LYS A 42 14.87 -8.69 -4.02
N LEU A 43 15.56 -8.52 -2.90
CA LEU A 43 16.95 -8.84 -2.60
C LEU A 43 17.75 -9.49 -3.75
N GLY A 44 18.79 -8.78 -4.19
CA GLY A 44 19.81 -9.26 -5.12
C GLY A 44 20.50 -8.16 -5.93
N LYS A 45 19.82 -7.01 -6.11
CA LYS A 45 20.42 -5.79 -6.66
C LYS A 45 20.15 -4.65 -5.72
N LYS A 46 21.19 -3.88 -5.43
CA LYS A 46 21.32 -2.79 -4.44
C LYS A 46 20.44 -1.55 -4.74
N ASN A 47 19.31 -1.73 -5.41
CA ASN A 47 18.38 -0.65 -5.75
C ASN A 47 17.04 -0.93 -5.06
N TYR A 48 17.02 -0.71 -3.74
CA TYR A 48 15.80 -0.43 -3.00
C TYR A 48 15.22 0.91 -3.48
N ASN A 49 14.77 0.97 -4.74
CA ASN A 49 14.01 2.10 -5.27
C ASN A 49 12.52 1.78 -5.16
N ARG A 50 12.08 1.40 -3.96
CA ARG A 50 11.19 2.24 -3.16
C ARG A 50 10.79 3.52 -3.91
N SER A 51 9.73 3.42 -4.71
CA SER A 51 9.43 4.42 -5.74
C SER A 51 8.73 5.63 -5.13
N TRP A 52 9.48 6.70 -4.88
CA TRP A 52 8.94 8.00 -4.48
C TRP A 52 8.02 8.55 -5.56
N LYS A 53 6.86 9.07 -5.16
CA LYS A 53 5.92 9.68 -6.11
C LYS A 53 5.08 10.76 -5.45
N TRP A 54 4.85 11.86 -6.18
CA TRP A 54 3.80 12.81 -5.85
C TRP A 54 2.46 12.30 -6.35
N VAL A 55 1.49 12.15 -5.45
CA VAL A 55 0.15 11.65 -5.76
C VAL A 55 -0.88 12.70 -5.34
N PRO A 56 -1.83 13.07 -6.23
CA PRO A 56 -2.90 14.01 -5.90
C PRO A 56 -3.68 13.55 -4.67
N ALA A 57 -4.07 14.50 -3.80
CA ALA A 57 -4.76 14.18 -2.55
C ALA A 57 -6.05 13.35 -2.77
N ASN A 58 -6.79 13.65 -3.84
CA ASN A 58 -7.99 12.91 -4.23
C ASN A 58 -7.74 11.46 -4.72
N LYS A 59 -6.48 11.05 -4.86
CA LYS A 59 -6.05 9.68 -5.19
C LYS A 59 -5.34 9.00 -4.03
N VAL A 60 -5.43 9.57 -2.82
CA VAL A 60 -4.93 8.97 -1.59
C VAL A 60 -6.13 8.64 -0.71
N VAL A 61 -6.11 7.45 -0.09
CA VAL A 61 -7.10 7.06 0.91
C VAL A 61 -6.36 6.52 2.12
N LEU A 62 -6.89 6.77 3.31
CA LEU A 62 -6.31 6.26 4.54
C LEU A 62 -6.51 4.74 4.60
N MET A 63 -5.41 4.01 4.83
CA MET A 63 -5.43 2.58 5.12
C MET A 63 -5.78 2.34 6.59
N GLY A 64 -6.39 1.19 6.90
CA GLY A 64 -6.74 0.79 8.27
C GLY A 64 -8.24 0.60 8.51
N ASP A 65 -9.09 1.01 7.56
CA ASP A 65 -10.51 0.67 7.56
C ASP A 65 -10.73 -0.64 6.78
N GLU A 66 -11.21 -1.68 7.46
CA GLU A 66 -11.37 -3.03 6.89
C GLU A 66 -12.21 -3.00 5.61
N LYS A 67 -13.31 -2.25 5.60
CA LYS A 67 -14.23 -2.19 4.45
C LYS A 67 -13.55 -1.55 3.24
N THR A 68 -12.85 -0.44 3.44
CA THR A 68 -12.12 0.28 2.40
C THR A 68 -10.98 -0.59 1.87
N ASP A 69 -10.16 -1.15 2.75
CA ASP A 69 -8.99 -1.96 2.37
C ASP A 69 -9.42 -3.21 1.59
N LEU A 70 -10.45 -3.95 2.05
CA LEU A 70 -11.01 -5.09 1.33
C LEU A 70 -11.53 -4.71 -0.07
N SER A 71 -12.14 -3.53 -0.19
CA SER A 71 -12.63 -3.05 -1.50
C SER A 71 -11.48 -2.83 -2.49
N LYS A 72 -10.31 -2.36 -2.01
CA LYS A 72 -9.12 -2.13 -2.84
C LYS A 72 -8.45 -3.43 -3.21
N LEU A 73 -8.40 -4.38 -2.30
CA LEU A 73 -7.81 -5.71 -2.51
C LEU A 73 -8.63 -6.59 -3.46
N ARG A 74 -9.95 -6.42 -3.49
CA ARG A 74 -10.88 -7.17 -4.37
C ARG A 74 -11.08 -6.52 -5.74
N ASP A 75 -10.27 -5.52 -6.10
CA ASP A 75 -10.36 -4.85 -7.40
C ASP A 75 -10.18 -5.87 -8.55
N ARG A 76 -11.24 -6.05 -9.33
CA ARG A 76 -11.29 -6.99 -10.46
C ARG A 76 -10.37 -6.58 -11.61
N GLY A 77 -9.94 -5.32 -11.66
CA GLY A 77 -9.03 -4.78 -12.67
C GLY A 77 -7.55 -5.12 -12.45
N MET A 78 -7.19 -5.77 -11.34
CA MET A 78 -5.80 -6.15 -11.07
C MET A 78 -5.30 -7.26 -12.00
N LYS A 79 -4.10 -7.05 -12.55
CA LYS A 79 -3.34 -8.08 -13.28
C LYS A 79 -2.91 -9.21 -12.33
N SER A 80 -2.70 -10.42 -12.87
CA SER A 80 -2.40 -11.61 -12.05
C SER A 80 -1.15 -11.49 -11.18
N ASN A 81 -0.09 -10.81 -11.65
CA ASN A 81 1.10 -10.53 -10.84
C ASN A 81 0.79 -9.59 -9.66
N MET A 82 -0.02 -8.56 -9.90
CA MET A 82 -0.43 -7.57 -8.91
C MET A 82 -1.33 -8.18 -7.83
N LYS A 83 -2.16 -9.16 -8.18
CA LYS A 83 -2.98 -9.92 -7.21
C LYS A 83 -2.14 -10.64 -6.14
N ARG A 84 -0.86 -10.92 -6.42
CA ARG A 84 0.08 -11.49 -5.46
C ARG A 84 0.92 -10.41 -4.75
N GLU A 85 1.36 -9.40 -5.49
CA GLU A 85 2.24 -8.36 -4.95
C GLU A 85 1.54 -7.41 -3.98
N ILE A 86 0.29 -7.03 -4.27
CA ILE A 86 -0.46 -6.06 -3.47
C ILE A 86 -0.78 -6.58 -2.07
N PRO A 87 -1.27 -7.83 -1.87
CA PRO A 87 -1.42 -8.39 -0.53
C PRO A 87 -0.14 -8.35 0.30
N ASN A 88 1.02 -8.66 -0.30
CA ASN A 88 2.31 -8.59 0.39
C ASN A 88 2.67 -7.14 0.76
N ALA A 89 2.40 -6.19 -0.13
CA ALA A 89 2.59 -4.76 0.17
C ALA A 89 1.68 -4.29 1.31
N TYR A 90 0.44 -4.80 1.40
CA TYR A 90 -0.47 -4.53 2.51
C TYR A 90 0.08 -5.11 3.81
N GLU A 91 0.57 -6.34 3.79
CA GLU A 91 1.23 -6.97 4.94
C GLU A 91 2.40 -6.13 5.46
N ALA A 92 3.30 -5.72 4.56
CA ALA A 92 4.46 -4.89 4.91
C ALA A 92 4.03 -3.54 5.50
N ALA A 93 3.00 -2.92 4.92
CA ALA A 93 2.44 -1.67 5.43
C ALA A 93 1.88 -1.81 6.85
N TYR A 94 1.08 -2.84 7.12
CA TYR A 94 0.52 -3.12 8.45
C TYR A 94 1.62 -3.41 9.48
N LYS A 95 2.59 -4.28 9.13
CA LYS A 95 3.73 -4.60 10.00
C LYS A 95 4.56 -3.36 10.35
N SER A 96 4.80 -2.46 9.39
CA SER A 96 5.54 -1.22 9.65
C SER A 96 4.87 -0.29 10.67
N ARG A 97 3.56 -0.43 10.87
CA ARG A 97 2.77 0.32 11.84
C ARG A 97 2.53 -0.41 13.15
N GLY A 98 3.13 -1.60 13.33
CA GLY A 98 2.87 -2.45 14.49
C GLY A 98 1.42 -2.95 14.57
N LEU A 99 0.72 -2.99 13.43
CA LEU A 99 -0.64 -3.50 13.33
C LEU A 99 -0.57 -4.95 12.85
N GLU A 100 -1.34 -5.82 13.51
CA GLU A 100 -1.55 -7.18 13.03
C GLU A 100 -2.33 -7.13 11.70
N PRO A 101 -1.88 -7.84 10.66
CA PRO A 101 -2.57 -7.86 9.39
C PRO A 101 -3.84 -8.71 9.49
N ILE A 102 -4.91 -8.14 10.07
CA ILE A 102 -6.25 -8.75 10.18
C ILE A 102 -6.77 -9.20 8.78
N LEU A 103 -6.28 -8.56 7.72
CA LEU A 103 -6.74 -8.73 6.35
C LEU A 103 -6.11 -9.91 5.59
N LEU A 104 -4.94 -10.45 5.98
CA LEU A 104 -4.25 -11.47 5.18
C LEU A 104 -4.94 -12.84 5.20
N ASP A 105 -5.49 -13.22 6.34
CA ASP A 105 -6.23 -14.48 6.48
C ASP A 105 -7.51 -14.50 5.60
N GLN A 106 -8.08 -13.33 5.31
CA GLN A 106 -9.22 -13.20 4.39
C GLN A 106 -8.80 -13.15 2.90
N LEU A 107 -7.52 -12.93 2.61
CA LEU A 107 -6.95 -12.89 1.25
C LEU A 107 -6.36 -14.23 0.81
N ALA A 108 -5.89 -15.05 1.74
CA ALA A 108 -5.30 -16.36 1.47
C ALA A 108 -6.32 -17.46 1.10
N LYS A 109 -7.62 -17.22 1.34
CA LYS A 109 -8.69 -18.19 1.10
C LYS A 109 -9.65 -17.68 0.02
N PRO A 110 -9.64 -18.23 -1.20
CA PRO A 110 -10.73 -17.99 -2.13
C PRO A 110 -12.01 -18.59 -1.54
N GLY A 111 -12.87 -17.75 -0.93
CA GLY A 111 -14.25 -18.10 -0.60
C GLY A 111 -14.61 -18.40 0.86
N ILE A 112 -13.82 -18.00 1.87
CA ILE A 112 -14.21 -18.25 3.27
C ILE A 112 -14.50 -16.93 4.01
N VAL A 113 -15.77 -16.76 4.39
CA VAL A 113 -16.29 -15.70 5.27
C VAL A 113 -15.60 -15.80 6.64
N PRO A 114 -15.17 -14.70 7.27
CA PRO A 114 -14.56 -14.76 8.58
C PRO A 114 -15.56 -15.30 9.62
N VAL A 115 -15.26 -16.48 10.17
CA VAL A 115 -15.93 -16.98 11.37
C VAL A 115 -15.47 -16.11 12.53
N ARG A 116 -16.39 -15.34 13.11
CA ARG A 116 -16.17 -14.61 14.36
C ARG A 116 -15.66 -15.60 15.41
N ARG A 117 -14.40 -15.44 15.85
CA ARG A 117 -13.94 -16.08 17.08
C ARG A 117 -14.63 -15.37 18.24
N ASN A 118 -15.76 -15.92 18.68
CA ASN A 118 -16.26 -15.66 20.02
C ASN A 118 -15.34 -16.40 21.00
N SER A 119 -14.37 -15.69 21.56
CA SER A 119 -13.65 -16.16 22.73
C SER A 119 -14.55 -15.97 23.95
N ARG A 120 -15.35 -16.99 24.27
CA ARG A 120 -15.85 -17.25 25.62
C ARG A 120 -15.10 -18.46 26.17
N ASN A 121 -14.30 -18.23 27.20
CA ASN A 121 -14.32 -18.94 28.48
C ASN A 121 -13.26 -18.34 29.40
#